data_AF-A0A0K8QPI4-F1
#
_entry.id   AF-A0A0K8QPI4-F1
#
_cell.length_a   1.000
_cell.length_b   1.000
_cell.length_c   1.000
_cell.angle_alpha   90.00
_cell.angle_beta   90.00
_cell.angle_gamma   90.00
#
_symmetry.space_group_name_H-M   'P 1'
#
loop_
_entity.id
_entity.type
_entity.pdbx_description
1 polymer ?
#
loop_
_entity_poly.entity_id
_entity_poly.type
_entity_poly.pdbx_seq_one_letter_code
_entity_poly.pdbx_strand_id
1 'polypeptide(L)'
;MAGVKGRSGGPRKNAGGARPGAGRPKKEQPAPKPVEATQDMLALLQDIALGKIEATPIQVRAAIAAVQYTHAKVGEGGKKEKKQAEAEKVAGRFAPATPPRLVASGGKRV
;
A
#
# COMPACT_ATOMS: atom_id res chain seq x y z
N MET A 1 -38.78 -6.72 35.85
CA MET A 1 -37.78 -5.98 35.06
C MET A 1 -36.48 -6.77 34.99
N ALA A 2 -36.09 -7.22 33.80
CA ALA A 2 -34.77 -7.78 33.53
C ALA A 2 -33.74 -6.64 33.44
N GLY A 3 -32.53 -6.83 34.01
CA GLY A 3 -31.43 -5.86 33.89
C GLY A 3 -31.09 -5.03 35.15
N VAL A 4 -31.73 -5.28 36.30
CA VAL A 4 -31.26 -4.70 37.57
C VAL A 4 -29.92 -5.34 37.94
N LYS A 5 -28.86 -4.53 38.04
CA LYS A 5 -27.51 -4.97 38.45
C LYS A 5 -27.60 -5.64 39.83
N GLY A 6 -27.29 -6.94 39.88
CA GLY A 6 -27.44 -7.79 41.08
C GLY A 6 -28.70 -8.66 41.15
N ARG A 7 -29.66 -8.53 40.22
CA ARG A 7 -30.83 -9.43 40.10
C ARG A 7 -30.78 -10.33 38.86
N SER A 8 -29.69 -10.35 38.10
CA SER A 8 -29.42 -11.47 37.19
C SER A 8 -29.09 -12.66 38.07
N GLY A 9 -30.00 -13.64 38.15
CA GLY A 9 -29.77 -14.89 38.85
C GLY A 9 -28.38 -15.38 38.51
N GLY A 10 -27.50 -15.41 39.52
CA GLY A 10 -26.08 -15.64 39.34
C GLY A 10 -25.78 -16.95 38.62
N PRO A 11 -24.50 -17.26 38.37
CA PRO A 11 -24.12 -18.53 37.74
C PRO A 11 -24.89 -19.69 38.41
N ARG A 12 -25.66 -20.43 37.60
CA ARG A 12 -26.48 -21.55 38.08
C ARG A 12 -25.58 -22.56 38.81
N LYS A 13 -26.11 -23.36 39.73
CA LYS A 13 -25.33 -24.37 40.49
C LYS A 13 -24.45 -25.30 39.62
N ASN A 14 -24.74 -25.43 38.33
CA ASN A 14 -23.97 -26.22 37.35
C ASN A 14 -23.37 -25.37 36.20
N ALA A 15 -23.32 -24.04 36.34
CA ALA A 15 -22.58 -23.21 35.42
C ALA A 15 -21.10 -23.49 35.68
N GLY A 16 -20.47 -24.25 34.77
CA GLY A 16 -19.05 -24.59 34.86
C GLY A 16 -18.25 -23.32 35.12
N GLY A 17 -17.55 -23.29 36.25
CA GLY A 17 -16.72 -22.15 36.63
C GLY A 17 -15.65 -21.88 35.57
N ALA A 18 -15.04 -20.70 35.65
CA ALA A 18 -13.86 -20.38 34.84
C ALA A 18 -12.87 -21.55 34.92
N ARG A 19 -12.66 -22.24 33.79
CA ARG A 19 -11.71 -23.36 33.71
C ARG A 19 -10.33 -22.87 34.20
N PRO A 20 -9.49 -23.70 34.82
CA PRO A 20 -8.12 -23.31 35.14
C PRO A 20 -7.44 -22.75 33.87
N GLY A 21 -7.10 -21.45 33.88
CA GLY A 21 -6.56 -20.71 32.71
C GLY A 21 -7.56 -19.80 31.97
N ALA A 22 -8.85 -19.82 32.31
CA ALA A 22 -9.86 -18.88 31.82
C ALA A 22 -9.67 -17.52 32.52
N GLY A 23 -8.90 -16.65 31.86
CA GLY A 23 -8.44 -15.39 32.44
C GLY A 23 -6.98 -15.09 32.18
N ARG A 24 -6.26 -15.92 31.39
CA ARG A 24 -4.90 -15.58 30.95
C ARG A 24 -4.93 -14.18 30.33
N PRO A 25 -4.19 -13.21 30.90
CA PRO A 25 -4.19 -11.85 30.38
C PRO A 25 -3.77 -11.90 28.91
N LYS A 26 -4.47 -11.11 28.09
CA LYS A 26 -4.16 -10.99 26.66
C LYS A 26 -2.68 -10.60 26.58
N LYS A 27 -1.86 -11.43 25.92
CA LYS A 27 -0.44 -11.13 25.72
C LYS A 27 -0.35 -9.73 25.11
N GLU A 28 0.39 -8.84 25.77
CA GLU A 28 0.59 -7.47 25.30
C GLU A 28 1.13 -7.54 23.87
N GLN A 29 0.36 -6.98 22.93
CA GLN A 29 0.82 -6.86 21.56
C GLN A 29 1.95 -5.82 21.54
N PRO A 30 3.12 -6.14 20.96
CA PRO A 30 4.20 -5.17 20.84
C PRO A 30 3.69 -3.94 20.08
N ALA A 31 4.01 -2.75 20.59
CA ALA A 31 3.64 -1.50 19.96
C ALA A 31 4.12 -1.49 18.49
N PRO A 32 3.28 -1.05 17.54
CA PRO A 32 3.68 -1.02 16.13
C PRO A 32 4.85 -0.04 15.98
N LYS A 33 6.00 -0.57 15.54
CA LYS A 33 7.14 0.27 15.16
C LYS A 33 6.72 1.05 13.91
N PRO A 34 6.90 2.39 13.88
CA PRO A 34 6.65 3.16 12.67
C PRO A 34 7.65 2.69 11.61
N VAL A 35 7.13 2.02 10.58
CA VAL A 35 7.90 1.68 9.38
C VAL A 35 7.82 2.90 8.48
N GLU A 36 8.97 3.38 7.99
CA GLU A 36 9.01 4.58 7.16
C GLU A 36 8.10 4.40 5.94
N ALA A 37 7.19 5.36 5.77
CA ALA A 37 6.04 5.31 4.87
C ALA A 37 6.41 5.58 3.40
N THR A 38 7.48 4.97 2.90
CA THR A 38 8.01 5.23 1.55
C THR A 38 8.03 4.00 0.65
N GLN A 39 7.62 2.83 1.15
CA GLN A 39 7.59 1.62 0.33
C GLN A 39 6.28 1.50 -0.45
N ASP A 40 6.41 1.32 -1.76
CA ASP A 40 5.32 0.88 -2.64
C ASP A 40 4.64 -0.36 -2.01
N MET A 41 3.31 -0.31 -1.85
CA MET A 41 2.53 -1.39 -1.24
C MET A 41 2.69 -2.70 -2.01
N LEU A 42 2.96 -2.63 -3.32
CA LEU A 42 3.25 -3.82 -4.14
C LEU A 42 4.60 -4.42 -3.74
N ALA A 43 5.65 -3.60 -3.58
CA ALA A 43 6.96 -4.06 -3.13
C ALA A 43 6.89 -4.71 -1.74
N LEU A 44 6.10 -4.13 -0.83
CA LEU A 44 5.84 -4.70 0.50
C LEU A 44 5.20 -6.10 0.40
N LEU A 45 4.20 -6.29 -0.48
CA LEU A 45 3.59 -7.62 -0.68
C LEU A 45 4.57 -8.62 -1.29
N GLN A 46 5.47 -8.20 -2.17
CA GLN A 46 6.52 -9.07 -2.72
C GLN A 46 7.50 -9.52 -1.64
N ASP A 47 7.93 -8.61 -0.77
CA ASP A 47 8.85 -8.94 0.31
C ASP A 47 8.23 -9.85 1.38
N ILE A 48 6.92 -9.71 1.62
CA ILE A 48 6.15 -10.67 2.44
C ILE A 48 6.09 -12.04 1.76
N ALA A 49 5.81 -12.10 0.46
CA ALA A 49 5.74 -13.35 -0.29
C ALA A 49 7.09 -14.10 -0.34
N LEU A 50 8.20 -13.35 -0.37
CA LEU A 50 9.56 -13.90 -0.29
C LEU A 50 10.00 -14.24 1.14
N GLY A 51 9.17 -13.97 2.15
CA GLY A 51 9.47 -14.25 3.55
C GLY A 51 10.52 -13.31 4.17
N LYS A 52 10.80 -12.16 3.54
CA LYS A 52 11.74 -11.16 4.09
C LYS A 52 11.11 -10.33 5.20
N ILE A 53 9.79 -10.15 5.17
CA ILE A 53 9.03 -9.35 6.13
C ILE A 53 7.92 -10.21 6.73
N GLU A 54 7.90 -10.33 8.05
CA GLU A 54 6.77 -10.88 8.78
C GLU A 54 5.72 -9.78 9.01
N ALA A 55 4.60 -9.89 8.28
CA ALA A 55 3.47 -8.98 8.41
C ALA A 55 2.27 -9.68 9.06
N THR A 56 1.48 -8.90 9.80
CA THR A 56 0.22 -9.39 10.37
C THR A 56 -0.84 -9.57 9.27
N PRO A 57 -1.83 -10.46 9.46
CA PRO A 57 -2.91 -10.65 8.48
C PRO A 57 -3.70 -9.37 8.16
N ILE A 58 -3.78 -8.44 9.12
CA ILE A 58 -4.47 -7.14 8.94
C ILE A 58 -3.65 -6.24 8.01
N GLN A 59 -2.33 -6.19 8.17
CA GLN A 59 -1.43 -5.41 7.31
C GLN A 59 -1.44 -5.92 5.87
N VAL A 60 -1.44 -7.24 5.67
CA VAL A 60 -1.55 -7.85 4.33
C VAL A 60 -2.85 -7.43 3.65
N ARG A 61 -3.98 -7.47 4.37
CA ARG A 61 -5.29 -7.04 3.83
C ARG A 61 -5.32 -5.57 3.48
N ALA A 62 -4.76 -4.70 4.33
CA ALA A 62 -4.67 -3.27 4.07
C ALA A 62 -3.81 -2.98 2.84
N ALA A 63 -2.65 -3.65 2.71
CA ALA A 63 -1.77 -3.52 1.55
C ALA A 63 -2.46 -3.97 0.25
N ILE A 64 -3.16 -5.11 0.25
CA ILE A 64 -3.91 -5.59 -0.93
C ILE A 64 -4.95 -4.55 -1.38
N ALA A 65 -5.66 -3.91 -0.44
CA ALA A 65 -6.63 -2.87 -0.76
C ALA A 65 -5.96 -1.61 -1.34
N ALA A 66 -4.84 -1.18 -0.76
CA ALA A 66 -4.09 -0.01 -1.21
C ALA A 66 -3.46 -0.19 -2.59
N VAL A 67 -2.93 -1.39 -2.90
CA VAL A 67 -2.27 -1.70 -4.18
C VAL A 67 -3.19 -1.46 -5.39
N GLN A 68 -4.50 -1.61 -5.21
CA GLN A 68 -5.48 -1.39 -6.28
C GLN A 68 -5.55 0.06 -6.75
N TYR A 69 -5.09 1.01 -5.94
CA TYR A 69 -5.13 2.44 -6.23
C TYR A 69 -3.75 3.02 -6.55
N THR A 70 -2.67 2.33 -6.17
CA THR A 70 -1.30 2.79 -6.45
C THR A 70 -0.82 2.33 -7.82
N HIS A 71 -1.29 1.18 -8.31
CA HIS A 71 -0.96 0.66 -9.64
C HIS A 71 -2.22 0.62 -10.48
N ALA A 72 -2.21 1.30 -11.62
CA ALA A 72 -3.27 1.15 -12.63
C ALA A 72 -3.42 -0.35 -12.94
N LYS A 73 -4.64 -0.88 -12.83
CA LYS A 73 -4.90 -2.28 -13.14
C LYS A 73 -4.36 -2.57 -14.54
N VAL A 74 -3.66 -3.68 -14.69
CA VAL A 74 -3.14 -4.14 -15.97
C VAL A 74 -4.34 -4.43 -16.89
N GLY A 75 -4.80 -3.41 -17.61
CA GLY A 75 -6.03 -3.43 -18.41
C GLY A 75 -6.76 -2.09 -18.51
N GLU A 76 -6.67 -1.21 -17.50
CA GLU A 76 -7.35 0.09 -17.52
C GLU A 76 -6.64 1.14 -18.38
N GLY A 77 -5.30 1.17 -18.35
CA GLY A 77 -4.51 1.89 -19.35
C GLY A 77 -4.48 1.06 -20.63
N GLY A 78 -5.38 1.37 -21.56
CA GLY A 78 -5.59 0.58 -22.77
C GLY A 78 -4.28 0.38 -23.54
N LYS A 79 -4.15 -0.73 -24.29
CA LYS A 79 -2.96 -1.02 -25.11
C LYS A 79 -2.56 0.16 -26.03
N LYS A 80 -3.52 0.99 -26.41
CA LYS A 80 -3.32 2.21 -27.21
C LYS A 80 -2.57 3.30 -26.44
N GLU A 81 -3.02 3.62 -25.22
CA GLU A 81 -2.43 4.68 -24.39
C GLU A 81 -1.00 4.32 -23.96
N LYS A 82 -0.75 3.03 -23.65
CA LYS A 82 0.60 2.55 -23.35
C LYS A 82 1.55 2.71 -24.54
N LYS A 83 1.12 2.30 -25.74
CA LYS A 83 1.90 2.48 -26.97
C LYS A 83 2.17 3.95 -27.26
N GLN A 84 1.18 4.81 -27.04
CA GLN A 84 1.33 6.24 -27.27
C GLN A 84 2.31 6.87 -26.26
N ALA A 85 2.21 6.53 -24.98
CA ALA A 85 3.16 7.00 -23.95
C ALA A 85 4.60 6.50 -24.20
N GLU A 86 4.77 5.25 -24.66
CA GLU A 86 6.07 4.73 -25.07
C GLU A 86 6.63 5.47 -26.30
N ALA A 87 5.80 5.74 -27.30
CA ALA A 87 6.19 6.50 -28.48
C ALA A 87 6.61 7.94 -28.13
N GLU A 88 5.85 8.64 -27.28
CA GLU A 88 6.14 10.00 -26.82
C GLU A 88 7.47 10.08 -26.05
N LYS A 89 7.76 9.09 -25.19
CA LYS A 89 9.05 9.00 -24.48
C LYS A 89 10.25 8.87 -25.43
N VAL A 90 10.06 8.22 -26.58
CA VAL A 90 11.14 7.97 -27.56
C VAL A 90 11.21 9.08 -28.62
N ALA A 91 10.14 9.84 -28.85
CA ALA A 91 10.05 10.87 -29.87
C ALA A 91 11.18 11.92 -29.79
N GLY A 92 11.59 12.30 -28.58
CA GLY A 92 12.70 13.24 -28.37
C GLY A 92 14.05 12.76 -28.92
N ARG A 93 14.27 11.45 -29.07
CA ARG A 93 15.51 10.90 -29.63
C ARG A 93 15.63 11.10 -31.15
N PHE A 94 14.51 11.34 -31.82
CA PHE A 94 14.43 11.54 -33.27
C PHE A 94 14.02 12.96 -33.66
N ALA A 95 14.05 13.89 -32.70
CA ALA A 95 13.75 15.29 -32.98
C ALA A 95 14.80 15.87 -33.95
N PRO A 96 14.37 16.67 -34.96
CA PRO A 96 15.31 17.30 -35.88
C PRO A 96 16.23 18.25 -35.12
N ALA A 97 17.52 18.22 -35.46
CA ALA A 97 18.50 19.14 -34.88
C ALA A 97 18.09 20.59 -35.15
N THR A 98 18.28 21.46 -34.16
CA THR A 98 18.04 22.89 -34.34
C THR A 98 18.92 23.42 -35.47
N PRO A 99 18.34 24.15 -36.45
CA PRO A 99 19.11 24.66 -37.58
C PRO A 99 20.22 25.60 -37.09
N PRO A 100 21.41 25.57 -37.73
CA PRO A 100 22.51 26.45 -37.37
C PRO A 100 22.09 27.92 -37.49
N ARG A 101 22.37 28.71 -36.46
CA ARG A 101 22.08 30.14 -36.46
C ARG A 101 23.02 30.85 -37.43
N LEU A 102 22.47 31.58 -38.39
CA LEU A 102 23.23 32.48 -39.24
C LEU A 102 23.71 33.65 -38.38
N VAL A 103 25.00 33.69 -38.09
CA VAL A 103 25.67 34.82 -37.41
C VAL A 103 25.78 36.05 -38.33
N ALA A 104 25.37 35.91 -39.59
CA ALA A 104 25.53 36.92 -40.63
C ALA A 104 24.20 37.26 -41.33
N SER A 105 23.27 37.85 -40.59
CA SER A 105 22.25 38.75 -41.16
C SER A 105 21.63 39.60 -40.06
N GLY A 106 22.35 40.63 -39.57
CA GLY A 106 21.72 41.72 -38.84
C GLY A 106 22.38 42.31 -37.58
N GLY A 107 23.61 41.97 -37.19
CA GLY A 107 24.24 42.65 -36.04
C GLY A 107 25.74 42.36 -35.92
N LYS A 108 26.56 43.42 -35.89
CA LYS A 108 28.03 43.46 -35.86
C LYS A 108 28.72 42.30 -35.12
N ARG A 109 29.78 41.76 -35.74
CA ARG A 109 30.81 40.97 -35.05
C ARG A 109 31.52 41.86 -34.02
N VAL A 110 31.65 41.38 -32.79
CA VAL A 110 32.79 41.71 -31.91
C VAL A 110 33.79 40.56 -32.06
#